data_AF-A0A6L8K540-F1
#
_entry.id   AF-A0A6L8K540-F1
#
_cell.length_a   1.000
_cell.length_b   1.000
_cell.length_c   1.000
_cell.angle_alpha   90.00
_cell.angle_beta   90.00
_cell.angle_gamma   90.00
#
_symmetry.space_group_name_H-M   'P 1'
#
loop_
_entity.id
_entity.type
_entity.pdbx_description
1 polymer ?
#
loop_
_entity_poly.entity_id
_entity_poly.type
_entity_poly.pdbx_seq_one_letter_code
_entity_poly.pdbx_strand_id
1 'polypeptide(L)' 'MTDAIKKLTCRETTYLVASSRDASLTAQQATGLAAHLDTCSACRIAKSQFTAVFSHLETLLARTTEPDRS' A
#
# COMPACT_ATOMS: atom_id res chain seq x y z
N MET A 1 7.14 22.67 -17.88
CA MET A 1 5.75 22.50 -17.39
C MET A 1 5.85 22.15 -15.92
N THR A 2 5.52 23.09 -15.04
CA THR A 2 5.59 22.87 -13.59
C THR A 2 4.28 22.22 -13.18
N ASP A 3 4.23 20.89 -13.22
CA ASP A 3 3.10 20.12 -12.74
C ASP A 3 2.97 20.37 -11.23
N ALA A 4 1.94 21.10 -10.82
CA ALA A 4 1.70 21.38 -9.41
C ALA A 4 1.55 20.05 -8.67
N ILE A 5 2.30 19.86 -7.58
CA ILE A 5 2.21 18.63 -6.78
C ILE A 5 0.79 18.54 -6.19
N LYS A 6 -0.10 17.85 -6.89
CA LYS A 6 -1.45 17.58 -6.41
C LYS A 6 -1.32 16.75 -5.13
N LYS A 7 -1.83 17.30 -4.02
CA LYS A 7 -1.88 16.56 -2.75
C LYS A 7 -2.83 15.37 -2.88
N LEU A 8 -2.42 14.20 -2.40
CA LEU A 8 -3.28 13.03 -2.34
C LEU A 8 -4.46 13.28 -1.42
N THR A 9 -5.65 12.88 -1.86
CA THR A 9 -6.85 12.74 -1.02
C THR A 9 -6.82 11.42 -0.26
N CYS A 10 -7.58 11.29 0.83
CA CYS A 10 -7.68 10.02 1.57
C CYS A 10 -8.11 8.85 0.67
N ARG A 11 -9.01 9.11 -0.29
CA ARG A 11 -9.46 8.11 -1.26
C ARG A 11 -8.33 7.63 -2.16
N GLU A 12 -7.57 8.55 -2.75
CA GLU A 12 -6.41 8.23 -3.59
C GLU A 12 -5.34 7.50 -2.77
N THR A 13 -5.08 7.93 -1.53
CA THR A 13 -4.18 7.26 -0.59
C THR A 13 -4.58 5.81 -0.34
N THR A 14 -5.86 5.54 -0.08
CA THR A 14 -6.35 4.18 0.16
C THR A 14 -6.19 3.29 -1.07
N TYR A 15 -6.51 3.79 -2.27
CA TYR A 15 -6.26 3.02 -3.50
C TYR A 15 -4.77 2.76 -3.72
N LEU A 16 -3.93 3.77 -3.51
CA LEU A 16 -2.49 3.66 -3.69
C LEU A 16 -1.87 2.62 -2.76
N VAL A 17 -2.27 2.63 -1.47
CA VAL A 17 -1.85 1.60 -0.50
C VAL A 17 -2.30 0.22 -0.93
N ALA A 18 -3.57 0.05 -1.34
CA ALA A 18 -4.08 -1.24 -1.76
C ALA A 18 -3.36 -1.80 -3.01
N SER A 19 -3.18 -0.95 -4.03
CA SER A 19 -2.49 -1.32 -5.27
C SER A 19 -0.98 -1.55 -5.09
N SER A 20 -0.37 -0.98 -4.06
CA SER A 20 1.07 -1.15 -3.80
C SER A 20 1.50 -2.59 -3.49
N ARG A 21 0.54 -3.48 -3.19
CA ARG A 21 0.76 -4.92 -3.07
C ARG A 21 1.17 -5.55 -4.40
N ASP A 22 0.48 -5.17 -5.47
CA ASP A 22 0.59 -5.84 -6.78
C ASP A 22 1.58 -5.12 -7.70
N ALA A 23 1.84 -3.83 -7.45
CA ALA A 23 2.76 -3.02 -8.24
C ALA A 23 3.57 -2.08 -7.34
N SER A 24 4.86 -1.96 -7.63
CA SER A 24 5.72 -0.99 -6.95
C SER A 24 5.26 0.44 -7.23
N LEU A 25 5.30 1.29 -6.20
CA LEU A 25 4.99 2.71 -6.33
C LEU A 25 6.10 3.45 -7.08
N THR A 26 5.71 4.44 -7.89
CA THR A 26 6.69 5.41 -8.43
C THR A 26 7.24 6.29 -7.31
N ALA A 27 8.41 6.92 -7.54
CA ALA A 27 9.00 7.83 -6.55
C ALA A 27 8.06 8.99 -6.16
N GLN A 28 7.29 9.51 -7.12
CA GLN A 28 6.29 10.56 -6.87
C GLN A 28 5.14 10.05 -6.00
N GLN A 29 4.65 8.84 -6.28
CA GLN A 29 3.59 8.21 -5.49
C GLN A 29 4.06 7.90 -4.07
N ALA A 30 5.26 7.37 -3.90
CA ALA A 30 5.84 7.10 -2.60
C ALA A 30 6.00 8.38 -1.77
N THR A 31 6.48 9.46 -2.39
CA THR A 31 6.64 10.77 -1.74
C THR A 31 5.29 11.37 -1.34
N GLY A 32 4.30 11.35 -2.25
CA GLY A 32 2.95 11.84 -1.97
C GLY A 32 2.25 11.04 -0.86
N LEU A 33 2.43 9.72 -0.87
CA LEU A 33 1.91 8.83 0.17
C LEU A 33 2.54 9.15 1.53
N ALA A 34 3.87 9.27 1.59
CA ALA A 34 4.58 9.61 2.82
C ALA A 34 4.08 10.95 3.39
N ALA A 35 3.96 11.98 2.55
CA ALA A 35 3.46 13.29 2.96
C ALA A 35 2.01 13.25 3.49
N HIS A 36 1.13 12.47 2.84
CA HIS A 36 -0.25 12.33 3.32
C HIS A 36 -0.31 11.59 4.67
N LEU A 37 0.47 10.52 4.81
CA LEU A 37 0.51 9.71 6.03
C LEU A 37 1.09 10.46 7.23
N ASP A 38 1.93 11.46 7.02
CA ASP A 38 2.45 12.32 8.09
C ASP A 38 1.32 13.10 8.78
N THR A 39 0.33 13.55 7.98
CA THR A 39 -0.74 14.45 8.47
C THR A 39 -2.07 13.74 8.75
N CYS A 40 -2.32 12.55 8.19
CA CYS A 40 -3.60 11.86 8.30
C CYS A 40 -3.53 10.57 9.14
N SER A 41 -4.04 10.62 10.37
CA SER A 41 -4.10 9.46 11.28
C SER A 41 -4.99 8.33 10.74
N ALA A 42 -6.13 8.64 10.12
CA ALA A 42 -7.03 7.64 9.54
C ALA A 42 -6.34 6.82 8.44
N CYS A 43 -5.59 7.47 7.53
CA CYS A 43 -4.85 6.79 6.49
C CYS A 43 -3.63 6.02 7.02
N ARG A 44 -3.01 6.44 8.13
CA ARG A 44 -1.99 5.62 8.83
C ARG A 44 -2.57 4.32 9.36
N ILE A 45 -3.73 4.39 10.02
CA ILE A 45 -4.43 3.22 10.52
C ILE A 45 -4.81 2.30 9.36
N ALA A 46 -5.45 2.84 8.30
CA ALA A 46 -5.81 2.08 7.12
C ALA A 46 -4.59 1.37 6.50
N LYS A 47 -3.45 2.06 6.35
CA LYS A 47 -2.21 1.44 5.86
C LYS A 47 -1.78 0.26 6.73
N SER A 48 -1.78 0.41 8.06
CA SER A 48 -1.41 -0.68 8.97
C SER A 48 -2.32 -1.90 8.82
N GLN A 49 -3.64 -1.68 8.62
CA GLN A 49 -4.60 -2.75 8.40
C GLN A 49 -4.36 -3.48 7.07
N PHE A 50 -4.09 -2.75 5.98
CA PHE A 50 -3.71 -3.36 4.71
C PHE A 50 -2.42 -4.19 4.83
N THR A 51 -1.39 -3.66 5.48
CA THR A 51 -0.13 -4.39 5.72
C THR A 51 -0.36 -5.70 6.47
N ALA A 52 -1.20 -5.70 7.51
CA ALA A 52 -1.53 -6.91 8.24
C ALA A 52 -2.24 -7.96 7.35
N VAL A 53 -3.20 -7.52 6.53
CA VAL A 53 -3.89 -8.40 5.57
C VAL A 53 -2.91 -8.98 4.54
N PHE A 54 -2.03 -8.15 3.98
CA PHE A 54 -1.07 -8.61 2.97
C PHE A 54 -0.09 -9.64 3.53
N SER A 55 0.43 -9.44 4.74
CA SER A 55 1.30 -10.42 5.39
C SER A 55 0.59 -11.76 5.65
N HIS A 56 -0.70 -11.72 5.99
CA HIS A 56 -1.48 -12.94 6.14
C HIS A 56 -1.68 -13.67 4.80
N LEU A 57 -1.97 -12.92 3.73
CA LEU A 57 -2.09 -13.48 2.37
C LEU A 57 -0.77 -14.08 1.89
N GLU A 58 0.36 -13.41 2.10
CA GLU A 58 1.70 -13.95 1.77
C GLU A 58 1.96 -15.27 2.49
N THR A 59 1.59 -15.37 3.77
CA THR A 59 1.71 -16.60 4.55
C THR A 59 0.87 -17.75 3.97
N LEU A 60 -0.39 -17.47 3.61
CA LEU A 60 -1.29 -18.48 3.05
C LEU A 60 -0.83 -18.94 1.66
N LEU A 61 -0.41 -18.00 0.82
CA LEU A 61 0.02 -18.28 -0.56
C LEU A 61 1.39 -18.97 -0.62
N ALA A 62 2.29 -18.69 0.33
CA ALA A 62 3.56 -19.41 0.44
C ALA A 62 3.33 -20.90 0.75
N ARG A 63 2.38 -21.22 1.64
CA ARG A 63 2.04 -22.62 2.00
C ARG A 63 1.47 -23.42 0.85
N THR A 64 0.72 -22.80 -0.05
CA THR A 64 0.18 -23.47 -1.25
C THR A 64 1.22 -23.75 -2.33
N THR A 65 2.43 -23.18 -2.23
CA THR A 65 3.49 -23.36 -3.22
C THR A 65 4.50 -24.44 -2.81
N GLU A 66 4.47 -24.90 -1.55
CA GLU A 66 5.21 -26.09 -1.16
C GLU A 66 4.56 -27.31 -1.84
N PRO A 67 5.31 -28.12 -2.61
CA PRO A 67 4.73 -29.30 -3.24
C PRO A 67 4.19 -30.21 -2.14
N ASP A 68 2.91 -30.59 -2.27
CA ASP A 68 2.28 -31.62 -1.47
C ASP A 68 3.19 -32.85 -1.43
N ARG A 69 3.87 -33.05 -0.29
CA ARG A 69 4.69 -34.23 -0.02
C ARG A 69 3.81 -35.24 0.73
N SER A 70 2.73 -35.65 0.06
CA SER A 70 1.86 -36.73 0.51
C SER A 70 2.03 -37.95 -0.40
#